data_AF-A0A5M7Q488-F1
#
_entry.id   AF-A0A5M7Q488-F1
#
_cell.length_a   1.000
_cell.length_b   1.000
_cell.length_c   1.000
_cell.angle_alpha   90.00
_cell.angle_beta   90.00
_cell.angle_gamma   90.00
#
_symmetry.space_group_name_H-M   'P 1'
#
loop_
_entity.id
_entity.type
_entity.pdbx_description
1 polymer ?
#
loop_
_entity_poly.entity_id
_entity_poly.type
_entity_poly.pdbx_seq_one_letter_code
_entity_poly.pdbx_strand_id
1 'polypeptide(L)'
;MKANIHPHYRPVVFHDTSADVYYKIGSTIKTDRTVEFEGETLPYVTLDVSSASHVFYTGKQKDFAKEGSTARFNQRFGRFLGRK
;
A
#
# COMPACT_ATOMS: atom_id res chain seq x y z
N MET A 1 -21.06 -10.79 20.77
CA MET A 1 -21.02 -12.08 20.05
C MET A 1 -22.25 -12.89 20.43
N LYS A 2 -23.23 -12.99 19.53
CA LYS A 2 -24.38 -13.88 19.69
C LYS A 2 -24.11 -15.14 18.88
N ALA A 3 -24.30 -16.31 19.50
CA ALA A 3 -24.08 -17.59 18.85
C ALA A 3 -24.90 -17.68 17.55
N ASN A 4 -24.31 -18.29 16.52
CA ASN A 4 -24.94 -18.64 15.23
C ASN A 4 -25.33 -17.49 14.28
N ILE A 5 -25.05 -16.23 14.60
CA ILE A 5 -25.30 -15.10 13.67
C ILE A 5 -24.04 -14.30 13.30
N HIS A 6 -22.87 -14.69 13.82
CA HIS A 6 -21.59 -14.04 13.51
C HIS A 6 -20.76 -14.91 12.59
N PRO A 7 -20.12 -14.34 11.55
CA PRO A 7 -19.13 -15.04 10.74
C PRO A 7 -17.91 -15.46 11.58
N HIS A 8 -17.18 -16.48 11.10
CA HIS A 8 -16.00 -16.99 11.79
C HIS A 8 -14.89 -15.93 11.89
N TYR A 9 -14.62 -15.47 13.11
CA TYR A 9 -13.58 -14.48 13.42
C TYR A 9 -12.28 -15.18 13.83
N ARG A 10 -11.15 -14.80 13.22
CA ARG A 10 -9.82 -15.35 13.54
C ARG A 10 -8.71 -14.32 13.31
N PRO A 11 -7.55 -14.42 13.98
CA PRO A 11 -6.37 -13.64 13.64
C PRO A 11 -5.92 -13.95 12.21
N VAL A 12 -5.58 -12.90 11.46
CA VAL A 12 -5.08 -12.95 10.08
C VAL A 12 -3.85 -12.04 9.98
N VAL A 13 -2.84 -12.48 9.23
CA VAL A 13 -1.63 -11.70 8.97
C VAL A 13 -1.79 -10.99 7.63
N PHE A 14 -1.70 -9.67 7.68
CA PHE A 14 -1.70 -8.81 6.51
C PHE A 14 -0.27 -8.36 6.22
N HIS A 15 0.20 -8.58 5.00
CA HIS A 15 1.52 -8.14 4.58
C HIS A 15 1.38 -7.05 3.52
N ASP A 16 1.90 -5.86 3.81
CA ASP A 16 2.06 -4.80 2.82
C ASP A 16 3.30 -5.06 1.97
N THR A 17 3.11 -5.38 0.70
CA THR A 17 4.21 -5.67 -0.24
C THR A 17 5.05 -4.44 -0.59
N SER A 18 4.50 -3.23 -0.42
CA SER A 18 5.18 -1.98 -0.77
C SER A 18 6.15 -1.52 0.33
N ALA A 19 5.86 -1.84 1.59
CA ALA A 19 6.65 -1.42 2.75
C ALA A 19 7.29 -2.61 3.51
N ASP A 20 7.02 -3.85 3.09
CA ASP A 20 7.45 -5.10 3.74
C ASP A 20 7.11 -5.14 5.24
N VAL A 21 5.88 -4.74 5.57
CA VAL A 21 5.37 -4.67 6.95
C VAL A 21 4.24 -5.68 7.15
N TYR A 22 4.31 -6.43 8.27
CA TYR A 22 3.33 -7.43 8.66
C TYR A 22 2.44 -6.91 9.79
N TYR A 23 1.13 -7.10 9.66
CA TYR A 23 0.12 -6.71 10.63
C TYR A 23 -0.73 -7.91 11.04
N LYS A 24 -0.74 -8.26 12.32
CA LYS A 24 -1.60 -9.31 12.89
C LYS A 24 -2.90 -8.68 13.40
N ILE A 25 -4.01 -8.89 12.68
CA ILE A 25 -5.31 -8.28 12.99
C ILE A 25 -6.40 -9.37 12.94
N GLY A 26 -7.37 -9.31 13.85
CA GLY A 26 -8.53 -10.21 13.80
C GLY A 26 -9.49 -9.83 12.67
N SER A 27 -9.81 -10.80 11.82
CA SER A 27 -10.67 -10.63 10.64
C SER A 27 -11.57 -11.85 10.40
N THR A 28 -12.62 -11.67 9.60
CA THR A 28 -13.53 -12.75 9.16
C THR A 28 -13.25 -13.19 7.72
N ILE A 29 -12.23 -12.63 7.08
CA ILE A 29 -11.90 -12.90 5.67
C ILE A 29 -11.59 -14.39 5.44
N LYS A 30 -12.07 -14.94 4.33
CA LYS A 30 -11.69 -16.28 3.87
C LYS A 30 -10.46 -16.17 2.97
N THR A 31 -9.43 -16.94 3.29
CA THR A 31 -8.16 -16.90 2.58
C THR A 31 -7.54 -18.27 2.61
N ASP A 32 -7.06 -18.73 1.46
CA ASP A 32 -6.48 -20.06 1.28
C ASP A 32 -4.96 -20.08 1.55
N ARG A 33 -4.34 -18.90 1.56
CA ARG A 33 -2.90 -18.74 1.83
C ARG A 33 -2.67 -18.72 3.34
N THR A 34 -1.61 -19.39 3.78
CA THR A 34 -1.14 -19.39 5.17
C THR A 34 0.32 -18.96 5.22
N VAL A 35 0.71 -18.33 6.32
CA VAL A 35 2.10 -17.96 6.62
C VAL A 35 2.41 -18.35 8.06
N GLU A 36 3.64 -18.77 8.33
CA GLU A 36 4.14 -18.89 9.70
C GLU A 36 4.60 -17.51 10.17
N PHE A 37 3.93 -16.99 11.20
CA PHE A 37 4.24 -15.68 11.77
C PHE A 37 4.30 -15.83 13.29
N GLU A 38 5.45 -15.51 13.88
CA GLU A 38 5.70 -15.58 15.34
C GLU A 38 5.40 -16.96 15.96
N GLY A 39 5.63 -18.04 15.21
CA GLY A 39 5.42 -19.43 15.67
C GLY A 39 3.98 -19.94 15.50
N GLU A 40 3.07 -19.15 14.92
CA GLU A 40 1.70 -19.55 14.60
C GLU A 40 1.47 -19.57 13.08
N THR A 41 0.86 -20.63 12.55
CA THR A 41 0.41 -20.69 11.16
C THR A 41 -0.91 -19.94 11.02
N LEU A 42 -0.87 -18.74 10.44
CA LEU A 42 -2.02 -17.85 10.33
C LEU A 42 -2.42 -17.65 8.86
N PRO A 43 -3.71 -17.38 8.57
CA PRO A 43 -4.16 -16.98 7.24
C PRO A 43 -3.43 -15.70 6.80
N TYR A 44 -3.05 -15.65 5.53
CA TYR A 44 -2.15 -14.63 4.99
C TYR A 44 -2.76 -13.85 3.83
N VAL A 45 -2.83 -12.52 3.96
CA VAL A 45 -3.37 -11.62 2.92
C VAL A 45 -2.33 -10.59 2.53
N THR A 46 -2.05 -10.49 1.22
CA THR A 46 -1.23 -9.42 0.66
C THR A 46 -2.06 -8.15 0.50
N LEU A 47 -1.50 -7.01 0.91
CA LEU A 47 -2.07 -5.68 0.72
C LEU A 47 -1.15 -4.84 -0.16
N ASP A 48 -1.74 -4.08 -1.07
CA ASP A 48 -0.98 -3.15 -1.93
C ASP A 48 -0.62 -1.85 -1.20
N VAL A 49 -1.48 -1.42 -0.28
CA VAL A 49 -1.36 -0.17 0.48
C VAL A 49 -1.77 -0.37 1.93
N SER A 50 -0.98 0.13 2.86
CA SER A 50 -1.24 0.16 4.29
C SER A 50 -0.94 1.55 4.88
N SER A 51 -1.09 1.68 6.20
CA SER A 51 -0.67 2.89 6.91
C SER A 51 0.82 3.20 6.73
N ALA A 52 1.66 2.18 6.51
CA ALA A 52 3.10 2.36 6.29
C ALA A 52 3.46 2.81 4.87
N SER A 53 2.60 2.57 3.86
CA SER A 53 2.89 2.94 2.46
C SER A 53 2.04 4.10 1.95
N HIS A 54 0.96 4.47 2.64
CA HIS A 54 0.14 5.58 2.20
C HIS A 54 0.82 6.94 2.46
N VAL A 55 0.87 7.78 1.42
CA VAL A 55 1.48 9.12 1.46
C VAL A 55 0.89 9.99 2.56
N PHE A 56 -0.43 9.86 2.81
CA PHE A 56 -1.10 10.61 3.87
C PHE A 56 -0.54 10.30 5.27
N TYR A 57 -0.25 9.02 5.55
CA TYR A 57 0.24 8.59 6.86
C TYR A 57 1.77 8.73 7.01
N THR A 58 2.51 8.56 5.91
CA THR A 58 3.97 8.69 5.91
C THR A 58 4.48 10.12 5.76
N GLY A 59 3.62 11.04 5.30
CA GLY A 59 3.97 12.44 5.03
C GLY A 59 4.95 12.65 3.86
N LYS A 60 5.44 11.57 3.25
CA LYS A 60 6.36 11.60 2.10
C LYS A 60 5.53 11.54 0.82
N GLN A 61 5.23 12.71 0.26
CA GLN A 61 4.67 12.77 -1.09
C GLN A 61 5.69 12.18 -2.06
N LYS A 62 5.26 11.29 -2.97
CA LYS A 62 6.08 10.92 -4.13
C LYS A 62 6.51 12.24 -4.77
N ASP A 63 7.82 12.51 -4.79
CA ASP A 63 8.38 13.72 -5.39
C ASP A 63 8.06 13.71 -6.89
N PHE A 64 6.87 14.20 -7.26
CA PHE A 64 6.57 14.56 -8.63
C PHE A 64 7.47 15.74 -8.95
N ALA A 65 8.42 15.51 -9.86
CA ALA A 65 9.44 16.44 -10.29
C ALA A 65 9.07 17.91 -10.01
N LYS A 66 9.76 18.50 -9.02
CA LYS A 66 9.77 19.95 -8.74
C LYS A 66 10.48 20.72 -9.87
N GLU A 67 10.31 20.30 -11.12
CA GLU A 67 10.65 21.14 -12.25
C GLU A 67 9.67 22.31 -12.25
N GLY A 68 10.22 23.52 -12.06
CA GLY A 68 9.45 24.76 -12.08
C GLY A 68 8.67 24.90 -13.39
N SER A 69 7.62 25.72 -13.36
CA SER A 69 6.76 25.95 -14.54
C SER A 69 7.56 26.33 -15.79
N THR A 70 8.65 27.10 -15.63
CA THR A 70 9.57 27.49 -16.71
C THR A 70 10.33 26.31 -17.31
N ALA A 71 10.78 25.36 -16.49
CA ALA A 71 11.45 24.15 -16.99
C ALA A 71 10.49 23.29 -17.80
N ARG A 72 9.25 23.12 -17.34
CA ARG A 72 8.18 22.41 -18.08
C ARG A 72 7.82 23.12 -19.39
N PHE A 73 7.78 24.46 -19.38
CA PHE A 73 7.57 25.25 -20.60
C PHE A 73 8.70 25.04 -21.61
N ASN A 74 9.96 25.14 -21.18
CA ASN A 74 11.12 24.92 -22.05
C ASN A 74 11.20 23.48 -22.57
N GLN A 75 10.82 22.49 -21.77
CA GLN A 75 10.77 21.09 -22.18
C GLN A 75 9.68 20.83 -23.24
N ARG A 76 8.53 21.50 -23.13
CA ARG A 76 7.43 21.41 -24.11
C ARG A 76 7.67 22.23 -25.38
N PHE A 77 8.19 23.44 -25.26
CA PHE A 77 8.21 24.43 -26.35
C PHE A 77 9.61 24.83 -26.82
N GLY A 78 10.68 24.47 -26.11
CA GLY A 78 12.06 24.82 -26.48
C GLY A 78 12.48 24.28 -27.84
N ARG A 79 11.97 23.10 -28.23
CA ARG A 79 12.19 22.51 -29.57
C ARG A 79 11.49 23.27 -30.69
N PHE A 80 10.40 23.98 -30.40
CA PHE A 80 9.66 24.77 -31.39
C PHE A 80 10.25 26.17 -31.58
N LEU A 81 10.82 26.76 -30.51
CA LEU A 81 11.41 28.09 -30.54
C LEU A 81 12.84 28.13 -31.13
N GLY A 82 13.56 27.00 -31.13
CA GLY A 82 14.93 26.91 -31.65
C GLY A 82 15.05 26.61 -33.15
N ARG A 83 13.94 26.39 -33.87
CA ARG A 83 13.95 26.14 -35.31
C ARG A 83 13.70 27.45 -36.08
N LYS A 84 14.76 28.24 -36.23
CA LYS A 84 14.81 29.36 -37.18
C LYS A 84 16.02 29.17 -38.08
#